data_AF-A0A558FRG9-F1
#
_entry.id   AF-A0A558FRG9-F1
#
_cell.length_a   1.000
_cell.length_b   1.000
_cell.length_c   1.000
_cell.angle_alpha   90.00
_cell.angle_beta   90.00
_cell.angle_gamma   90.00
#
_symmetry.space_group_name_H-M   'P 1'
#
loop_
_entity.id
_entity.type
_entity.pdbx_description
1 polymer ?
#
loop_
_entity_poly.entity_id
_entity_poly.type
_entity_poly.pdbx_seq_one_letter_code
_entity_poly.pdbx_strand_id
1 'polypeptide(L)'
;PRRRGLRGRTGLLVAAGLAGFALFAGLAAGTLSVAWPGLALVAAVVVTPLTWRVVTRLAPEAAAAGSLGLLALFGHALDALSTAVGVDVLGFGERTPLSRVILDAAAALPTAEVIGVGWLFVLVKLAVAGFVVALLADYVREDPTEGSLLLGLVAAVGLGPGVHNLLLFAIAG
;
A
#
# COMPACT_ATOMS: atom_id res chain seq x y z
N PRO A 1 12.26 -19.62 -27.91
CA PRO A 1 11.44 -18.70 -27.05
C PRO A 1 10.65 -19.35 -25.88
N ARG A 2 11.16 -20.42 -25.21
CA ARG A 2 10.45 -21.02 -24.04
C ARG A 2 11.38 -21.57 -22.93
N ARG A 3 12.44 -20.84 -22.54
CA ARG A 3 13.33 -21.28 -21.43
C ARG A 3 13.78 -20.20 -20.43
N ARG A 4 13.17 -19.01 -20.41
CA ARG A 4 13.46 -17.96 -19.39
C ARG A 4 12.47 -17.89 -18.22
N GLY A 5 11.29 -18.54 -18.29
CA GLY A 5 10.23 -18.43 -17.28
C GLY A 5 10.32 -19.38 -16.07
N LEU A 6 11.29 -20.29 -16.02
CA LEU A 6 11.36 -21.32 -14.96
C LEU A 6 12.25 -20.93 -13.77
N ARG A 7 13.29 -20.13 -13.96
CA ARG A 7 14.20 -19.71 -12.87
C ARG A 7 13.62 -18.63 -11.97
N GLY A 8 12.82 -17.71 -12.52
CA GLY A 8 12.13 -16.68 -11.72
C GLY A 8 11.07 -17.26 -10.78
N ARG A 9 10.38 -18.32 -11.22
CA ARG A 9 9.34 -19.00 -10.42
C ARG A 9 9.93 -19.78 -9.24
N THR A 10 11.09 -20.43 -9.41
CA THR A 10 11.75 -21.14 -8.30
C THR A 10 12.29 -20.18 -7.25
N GLY A 11 12.90 -19.07 -7.67
CA GLY A 11 13.35 -18.03 -6.73
C GLY A 11 12.20 -17.39 -5.95
N LEU A 12 11.08 -17.10 -6.62
CA LEU A 12 9.87 -16.55 -5.98
C LEU A 12 9.23 -17.54 -5.00
N LEU A 13 9.21 -18.84 -5.33
CA LEU A 13 8.69 -19.90 -4.46
C LEU A 13 9.58 -20.14 -3.24
N VAL A 14 10.92 -20.08 -3.41
CA VAL A 14 11.86 -20.18 -2.29
C VAL A 14 11.75 -18.93 -1.40
N ALA A 15 11.67 -17.73 -1.97
CA ALA A 15 11.49 -16.50 -1.21
C ALA A 15 10.15 -16.47 -0.46
N ALA A 16 9.06 -16.88 -1.09
CA ALA A 16 7.74 -17.01 -0.47
C ALA A 16 7.73 -18.11 0.61
N GLY A 17 8.42 -19.23 0.37
CA GLY A 17 8.58 -20.32 1.34
C GLY A 17 9.41 -19.90 2.56
N LEU A 18 10.50 -19.17 2.36
CA LEU A 18 11.34 -18.63 3.44
C LEU A 18 10.61 -17.55 4.24
N ALA A 19 9.93 -16.63 3.57
CA ALA A 19 9.10 -15.60 4.22
C ALA A 19 7.94 -16.26 5.00
N GLY A 20 7.27 -17.25 4.41
CA GLY A 20 6.21 -18.01 5.06
C GLY A 20 6.70 -18.83 6.26
N PHE A 21 7.87 -19.47 6.16
CA PHE A 21 8.48 -20.20 7.28
C PHE A 21 8.93 -19.26 8.40
N ALA A 22 9.51 -18.10 8.09
CA ALA A 22 9.90 -17.09 9.08
C ALA A 22 8.67 -16.51 9.80
N LEU A 23 7.59 -16.22 9.06
CA LEU A 23 6.30 -15.82 9.63
C LEU A 23 5.71 -16.90 10.52
N PHE A 24 5.69 -18.16 10.06
CA PHE A 24 5.18 -19.29 10.84
C PHE A 24 6.00 -19.55 12.10
N ALA A 25 7.33 -19.54 12.00
CA ALA A 25 8.22 -19.74 13.14
C ALA A 25 8.11 -18.61 14.16
N GLY A 26 7.99 -17.35 13.71
CA GLY A 26 7.78 -16.21 14.60
C GLY A 26 6.40 -16.19 15.26
N LEU A 27 5.35 -16.59 14.53
CA LEU A 27 4.00 -16.81 15.07
C LEU A 27 3.97 -17.95 16.10
N ALA A 28 4.61 -19.08 15.80
CA ALA A 28 4.66 -20.25 16.68
C ALA A 28 5.50 -20.00 17.94
N ALA A 29 6.51 -19.14 17.85
CA ALA A 29 7.36 -18.74 18.98
C ALA A 29 6.76 -17.59 19.81
N GLY A 30 5.65 -16.99 19.37
CA GLY A 30 5.04 -15.82 20.03
C GLY A 30 5.90 -14.55 19.97
N THR A 31 6.86 -14.48 19.04
CA THR A 31 7.84 -13.38 18.92
C THR A 31 7.43 -12.30 17.93
N LEU A 32 6.36 -12.50 17.17
CA LEU A 32 5.82 -11.52 16.22
C LEU A 32 4.45 -11.02 16.67
N SER A 33 4.27 -9.69 16.68
CA SER A 33 2.92 -9.12 16.75
C SER A 33 2.29 -9.15 15.35
N VAL A 34 1.23 -9.93 15.17
CA VAL A 34 0.62 -10.11 13.84
C VAL A 34 -0.73 -9.41 13.71
N ALA A 35 -1.30 -8.98 14.84
CA ALA A 35 -2.59 -8.32 14.87
C ALA A 35 -2.61 -7.02 14.05
N TRP A 36 -1.71 -6.07 14.36
CA TRP A 36 -1.68 -4.76 13.72
C TRP A 36 -1.19 -4.78 12.27
N PRO A 37 -0.07 -5.46 11.92
CA PRO A 37 0.31 -5.60 10.52
C PRO A 37 -0.75 -6.36 9.70
N GLY A 38 -1.36 -7.40 10.28
CA GLY A 38 -2.42 -8.17 9.63
C GLY A 38 -3.67 -7.32 9.38
N LEU A 39 -4.09 -6.53 10.36
CA LEU A 39 -5.23 -5.62 10.22
C LEU A 39 -4.99 -4.58 9.14
N ALA A 40 -3.82 -3.93 9.11
CA ALA A 40 -3.46 -2.95 8.09
C ALA A 40 -3.48 -3.57 6.68
N LEU A 41 -2.95 -4.80 6.54
CA LEU A 41 -2.97 -5.53 5.28
C LEU A 41 -4.40 -5.88 4.83
N VAL A 42 -5.22 -6.43 5.72
CA VAL A 42 -6.62 -6.77 5.42
C VAL A 42 -7.41 -5.52 5.04
N ALA A 43 -7.25 -4.43 5.79
CA ALA A 43 -7.86 -3.15 5.46
C ALA A 43 -7.43 -2.66 4.08
N ALA A 44 -6.15 -2.77 3.71
CA ALA A 44 -5.66 -2.38 2.38
C ALA A 44 -6.29 -3.24 1.27
N VAL A 45 -6.41 -4.56 1.47
CA VAL A 45 -7.08 -5.47 0.53
C VAL A 45 -8.56 -5.10 0.34
N VAL A 46 -9.24 -4.62 1.39
CA VAL A 46 -10.65 -4.21 1.31
C VAL A 46 -10.83 -2.83 0.69
N VAL A 47 -10.01 -1.85 1.10
CA VAL A 47 -10.13 -0.45 0.65
C VAL A 47 -9.72 -0.29 -0.81
N THR A 48 -8.71 -1.02 -1.27
CA THR A 48 -8.23 -0.94 -2.66
C THR A 48 -9.34 -1.11 -3.72
N PRO A 49 -10.15 -2.19 -3.71
CA PRO A 49 -11.22 -2.36 -4.70
C PRO A 49 -12.34 -1.31 -4.55
N LEU A 50 -12.55 -0.74 -3.36
CA LEU A 50 -13.48 0.37 -3.16
C LEU A 50 -12.96 1.63 -3.84
N THR A 51 -11.70 1.98 -3.61
CA THR A 51 -11.02 3.11 -4.26
C THR A 51 -11.00 2.94 -5.77
N TRP A 52 -10.66 1.74 -6.27
CA TRP A 52 -10.68 1.43 -7.70
C TRP A 52 -12.06 1.70 -8.32
N ARG A 53 -13.14 1.25 -7.66
CA ARG A 53 -14.52 1.50 -8.12
C ARG A 53 -14.86 2.99 -8.14
N VAL A 54 -14.42 3.76 -7.14
CA VAL A 54 -14.64 5.22 -7.11
C VAL A 54 -13.87 5.88 -8.25
N VAL A 55 -12.58 5.60 -8.39
CA VAL A 55 -11.71 6.17 -9.44
C VAL A 55 -12.27 5.88 -10.82
N THR A 56 -12.57 4.62 -11.14
CA THR A 56 -13.09 4.21 -12.46
C THR A 56 -14.52 4.69 -12.74
N ARG A 57 -15.31 5.04 -11.72
CA ARG A 57 -16.60 5.71 -11.92
C ARG A 57 -16.45 7.19 -12.25
N LEU A 58 -15.48 7.86 -11.63
CA LEU A 58 -15.22 9.29 -11.84
C LEU A 58 -14.40 9.53 -13.13
N ALA A 59 -13.51 8.60 -13.46
CA ALA A 59 -12.66 8.61 -14.64
C ALA A 59 -12.65 7.21 -15.29
N PRO A 60 -13.61 6.89 -16.18
CA PRO A 60 -13.72 5.58 -16.83
C PRO A 60 -12.45 5.15 -17.57
N GLU A 61 -11.70 6.10 -18.12
CA GLU A 61 -10.43 5.89 -18.81
C GLU A 61 -9.35 5.25 -17.90
N ALA A 62 -9.45 5.46 -16.57
CA ALA A 62 -8.55 4.84 -15.59
C ALA A 62 -8.54 3.30 -15.66
N ALA A 63 -9.57 2.69 -16.24
CA ALA A 63 -9.63 1.24 -16.47
C ALA A 63 -8.47 0.73 -17.36
N ALA A 64 -7.90 1.56 -18.24
CA ALA A 64 -6.77 1.19 -19.07
C ALA A 64 -5.48 0.88 -18.26
N ALA A 65 -5.36 1.41 -17.03
CA ALA A 65 -4.26 1.08 -16.12
C ALA A 65 -4.29 -0.38 -15.64
N GLY A 66 -5.44 -1.06 -15.76
CA GLY A 66 -5.59 -2.49 -15.49
C GLY A 66 -5.10 -2.94 -14.12
N SER A 67 -4.44 -4.09 -14.08
CA SER A 67 -3.93 -4.70 -12.84
C SER A 67 -2.79 -3.90 -12.20
N LEU A 68 -2.00 -3.17 -12.99
CA LEU A 68 -0.94 -2.31 -12.47
C LEU A 68 -1.49 -1.06 -11.77
N GLY A 69 -2.58 -0.48 -12.29
CA GLY A 69 -3.33 0.57 -11.60
C GLY A 69 -3.88 0.09 -10.26
N LEU A 70 -4.46 -1.12 -10.22
CA LEU A 70 -4.93 -1.73 -8.97
C LEU A 70 -3.79 -2.00 -7.98
N LEU A 71 -2.64 -2.48 -8.47
CA LEU A 71 -1.44 -2.70 -7.66
C LEU A 71 -0.88 -1.39 -7.10
N ALA A 72 -0.91 -0.31 -7.88
CA ALA A 72 -0.50 1.02 -7.44
C ALA A 72 -1.40 1.54 -6.32
N LEU A 73 -2.73 1.43 -6.48
CA LEU A 73 -3.66 1.76 -5.42
C LEU A 73 -3.44 0.90 -4.16
N PHE A 74 -3.20 -0.41 -4.32
CA PHE A 74 -2.91 -1.29 -3.20
C PHE A 74 -1.65 -0.88 -2.44
N GLY A 75 -0.55 -0.60 -3.15
CA GLY A 75 0.69 -0.16 -2.52
C GLY A 75 0.50 1.10 -1.68
N HIS A 76 -0.18 2.10 -2.24
CA HIS A 76 -0.45 3.35 -1.52
C HIS A 76 -1.50 3.21 -0.42
N ALA A 77 -2.49 2.32 -0.57
CA ALA A 77 -3.43 1.99 0.49
C ALA A 77 -2.71 1.32 1.68
N LEU A 78 -1.83 0.36 1.40
CA LEU A 78 -1.06 -0.35 2.42
C LEU A 78 -0.13 0.61 3.19
N ASP A 79 0.59 1.47 2.47
CA ASP A 79 1.38 2.54 3.05
C ASP A 79 0.55 3.44 3.98
N ALA A 80 -0.58 3.95 3.48
CA ALA A 80 -1.38 4.89 4.24
C ALA A 80 -2.04 4.26 5.47
N LEU A 81 -2.57 3.04 5.34
CA LEU A 81 -3.22 2.32 6.45
C LEU A 81 -2.21 1.84 7.49
N SER A 82 -1.04 1.35 7.06
CA SER A 82 0.02 0.98 8.00
C SER A 82 0.55 2.21 8.73
N THR A 83 0.71 3.35 8.06
CA THR A 83 1.10 4.62 8.70
C THR A 83 0.06 5.08 9.71
N ALA A 84 -1.23 5.04 9.35
CA ALA A 84 -2.32 5.38 10.27
C ALA A 84 -2.32 4.49 11.53
N VAL A 85 -2.18 3.17 11.37
CA VAL A 85 -2.05 2.24 12.51
C VAL A 85 -0.79 2.54 13.33
N GLY A 86 0.33 2.79 12.68
CA GLY A 86 1.59 3.13 13.34
C GLY A 86 1.47 4.36 14.23
N VAL A 87 0.84 5.43 13.71
CA VAL A 87 0.67 6.70 14.42
C VAL A 87 -0.41 6.61 15.49
N ASP A 88 -1.62 6.21 15.12
CA ASP A 88 -2.81 6.32 16.00
C ASP A 88 -2.84 5.23 17.08
N VAL A 89 -2.24 4.07 16.83
CA VAL A 89 -2.33 2.90 17.72
C VAL A 89 -1.00 2.54 18.36
N LEU A 90 0.07 2.50 17.57
CA LEU A 90 1.39 2.05 18.04
C LEU A 90 2.28 3.20 18.56
N GLY A 91 1.84 4.45 18.39
CA GLY A 91 2.58 5.63 18.84
C GLY A 91 3.89 5.89 18.09
N PHE A 92 4.07 5.30 16.91
CA PHE A 92 5.21 5.59 16.06
C PHE A 92 5.08 6.99 15.43
N GLY A 93 6.15 7.78 15.51
CA GLY A 93 6.20 9.07 14.84
C GLY A 93 6.43 8.94 13.34
N GLU A 94 5.63 9.64 12.53
CA GLU A 94 5.91 9.85 11.11
C GLU A 94 7.22 10.64 10.94
N ARG A 95 8.03 10.34 9.93
CA ARG A 95 9.34 10.99 9.69
C ARG A 95 9.38 11.83 8.42
N THR A 96 8.45 11.62 7.52
CA THR A 96 8.33 12.31 6.25
C THR A 96 7.66 13.67 6.46
N PRO A 97 8.33 14.80 6.17
CA PRO A 97 7.79 16.13 6.45
C PRO A 97 6.40 16.37 5.84
N LEU A 98 6.19 15.96 4.58
CA LEU A 98 4.90 16.13 3.91
C LEU A 98 3.78 15.32 4.56
N SER A 99 4.07 14.08 4.96
CA SER A 99 3.10 13.23 5.67
C SER A 99 2.73 13.84 7.03
N ARG A 100 3.70 14.39 7.76
CA ARG A 100 3.45 15.09 9.03
C ARG A 100 2.49 16.25 8.87
N VAL A 101 2.67 17.10 7.85
CA VAL A 101 1.77 18.23 7.60
C VAL A 101 0.31 17.76 7.48
N ILE A 102 0.06 16.63 6.82
CA ILE A 102 -1.29 16.07 6.69
C ILE A 102 -1.81 15.57 8.04
N LEU A 103 -0.99 14.87 8.81
CA LEU A 103 -1.37 14.36 10.13
C LEU A 103 -1.61 15.49 11.14
N ASP A 104 -0.77 16.53 11.13
CA ASP A 104 -0.91 17.71 11.97
C ASP A 104 -2.18 18.50 11.61
N ALA A 105 -2.50 18.60 10.31
CA ALA A 105 -3.76 19.18 9.87
C ALA A 105 -4.97 18.37 10.36
N ALA A 106 -4.87 17.03 10.39
CA ALA A 106 -5.91 16.19 10.97
C ALA A 106 -6.02 16.36 12.49
N ALA A 107 -4.89 16.53 13.19
CA ALA A 107 -4.84 16.77 14.63
C ALA A 107 -5.52 18.08 15.05
N ALA A 108 -5.56 19.07 14.16
CA ALA A 108 -6.26 20.33 14.38
C ALA A 108 -7.80 20.22 14.22
N LEU A 109 -8.32 19.09 13.72
CA LEU A 109 -9.74 18.88 13.53
C LEU A 109 -10.38 18.25 14.78
N PRO A 110 -11.66 18.56 15.09
CA PRO A 110 -12.38 17.94 16.20
C PRO A 110 -12.54 16.42 16.08
N THR A 111 -12.30 15.87 14.88
CA THR A 111 -12.35 14.43 14.62
C THR A 111 -11.16 13.67 15.19
N ALA A 112 -10.05 14.35 15.51
CA ALA A 112 -8.83 13.73 16.01
C ALA A 112 -9.07 12.88 17.27
N GLU A 113 -9.89 13.38 18.20
CA GLU A 113 -10.22 12.69 19.45
C GLU A 113 -11.13 11.45 19.24
N VAL A 114 -11.84 11.37 18.11
CA VAL A 114 -12.85 10.33 17.85
C VAL A 114 -12.31 9.22 16.95
N ILE A 115 -11.60 9.58 15.87
CA ILE A 115 -11.17 8.65 14.82
C ILE A 115 -9.66 8.70 14.54
N GLY A 116 -8.89 9.40 15.37
CA GLY A 116 -7.45 9.58 15.20
C GLY A 116 -7.09 10.61 14.12
N VAL A 117 -5.79 10.66 13.77
CA VAL A 117 -5.26 11.61 12.77
C VAL A 117 -4.94 10.93 11.45
N GLY A 118 -4.75 9.61 11.44
CA GLY A 118 -4.35 8.84 10.26
C GLY A 118 -5.39 8.82 9.13
N TRP A 119 -6.68 9.00 9.43
CA TRP A 119 -7.74 8.93 8.41
C TRP A 119 -7.55 9.95 7.27
N LEU A 120 -7.10 11.17 7.58
CA LEU A 120 -6.88 12.20 6.56
C LEU A 120 -5.72 11.82 5.65
N PHE A 121 -4.65 11.25 6.23
CA PHE A 121 -3.52 10.73 5.47
C PHE A 121 -3.95 9.64 4.50
N VAL A 122 -4.81 8.71 4.94
CA VAL A 122 -5.39 7.67 4.07
C VAL A 122 -6.17 8.29 2.91
N LEU A 123 -7.08 9.23 3.19
CA LEU A 123 -7.87 9.86 2.13
C LEU A 123 -7.00 10.59 1.11
N VAL A 124 -6.02 11.38 1.58
CA VAL A 124 -5.10 12.12 0.70
C VAL A 124 -4.28 11.17 -0.17
N LYS A 125 -3.70 10.11 0.41
CA LYS A 125 -2.92 9.11 -0.33
C LYS A 125 -3.76 8.42 -1.40
N LEU A 126 -4.99 7.99 -1.07
CA LEU A 126 -5.87 7.32 -2.03
C LEU A 126 -6.33 8.27 -3.14
N ALA A 127 -6.60 9.54 -2.82
CA ALA A 127 -6.93 10.55 -3.81
C ALA A 127 -5.77 10.80 -4.78
N VAL A 128 -4.56 11.00 -4.25
CA VAL A 128 -3.35 11.21 -5.07
C VAL A 128 -3.04 9.98 -5.91
N ALA A 129 -3.07 8.77 -5.33
CA ALA A 129 -2.82 7.54 -6.06
C ALA A 129 -3.88 7.31 -7.15
N GLY A 130 -5.16 7.53 -6.85
CA GLY A 130 -6.24 7.45 -7.82
C GLY A 130 -6.09 8.44 -8.97
N PHE A 131 -5.69 9.67 -8.66
CA PHE A 131 -5.41 10.70 -9.66
C PHE A 131 -4.23 10.30 -10.57
N VAL A 132 -3.12 9.85 -9.99
CA VAL A 132 -1.94 9.38 -10.76
C VAL A 132 -2.30 8.19 -11.64
N VAL A 133 -3.08 7.23 -11.14
CA VAL A 133 -3.54 6.08 -11.92
C VAL A 133 -4.42 6.52 -13.09
N ALA A 134 -5.34 7.47 -12.88
CA ALA A 134 -6.17 8.01 -13.94
C ALA A 134 -5.34 8.72 -15.02
N LEU A 135 -4.36 9.54 -14.64
CA LEU A 135 -3.47 10.21 -15.59
C LEU A 135 -2.61 9.22 -16.39
N LEU A 136 -2.04 8.22 -15.74
CA LEU A 136 -1.18 7.24 -16.40
C LEU A 136 -1.97 6.23 -17.24
N ALA A 137 -3.27 6.09 -17.04
CA ALA A 137 -4.10 5.17 -17.82
C ALA A 137 -4.15 5.55 -19.30
N ASP A 138 -4.23 6.84 -19.61
CA ASP A 138 -4.15 7.33 -21.00
C ASP A 138 -2.80 6.96 -21.62
N TYR A 139 -1.73 7.16 -20.86
CA TYR A 139 -0.38 6.86 -21.32
C TYR A 139 -0.14 5.35 -21.51
N VAL A 140 -0.72 4.50 -20.67
CA VAL A 140 -0.72 3.04 -20.86
C VAL A 140 -1.45 2.64 -22.14
N ARG A 141 -2.51 3.36 -22.51
CA ARG A 141 -3.24 3.11 -23.75
C ARG A 141 -2.42 3.49 -24.98
N GLU A 142 -1.70 4.61 -24.91
CA GLU A 142 -0.89 5.16 -25.99
C GLU A 142 0.45 4.43 -26.16
N ASP A 143 1.21 4.29 -25.08
CA ASP A 143 2.44 3.50 -24.99
C ASP A 143 2.36 2.46 -23.85
N PRO A 144 1.89 1.24 -24.15
CA PRO A 144 1.68 0.22 -23.14
C PRO A 144 2.93 -0.18 -22.37
N THR A 145 4.12 -0.11 -22.98
CA THR A 145 5.34 -0.55 -22.33
C THR A 145 5.80 0.50 -21.33
N GLU A 146 5.93 1.75 -21.76
CA GLU A 146 6.41 2.82 -20.91
C GLU A 146 5.39 3.17 -19.81
N GLY A 147 4.10 3.26 -20.16
CA GLY A 147 3.04 3.51 -19.19
C GLY A 147 2.93 2.44 -18.11
N SER A 148 3.09 1.15 -18.48
CA SER A 148 3.09 0.05 -17.51
C SER A 148 4.29 0.11 -16.57
N LEU A 149 5.48 0.48 -17.08
CA LEU A 149 6.67 0.64 -16.26
C LEU A 149 6.50 1.77 -15.24
N LEU A 150 5.92 2.90 -15.65
CA LEU A 150 5.62 4.01 -14.74
C LEU A 150 4.60 3.62 -13.68
N LEU A 151 3.50 2.92 -14.03
CA LEU A 151 2.55 2.42 -13.04
C LEU A 151 3.20 1.43 -12.07
N GLY A 152 4.09 0.56 -12.56
CA GLY A 152 4.87 -0.35 -11.73
C GLY A 152 5.77 0.40 -10.74
N LEU A 153 6.39 1.51 -11.17
CA LEU A 153 7.18 2.38 -10.31
C LEU A 153 6.30 3.05 -9.23
N VAL A 154 5.14 3.58 -9.61
CA VAL A 154 4.18 4.16 -8.65
C VAL A 154 3.77 3.12 -7.60
N ALA A 155 3.48 1.89 -8.02
CA ALA A 155 3.21 0.80 -7.09
C ALA A 155 4.37 0.51 -6.14
N ALA A 156 5.61 0.48 -6.64
CA ALA A 156 6.79 0.28 -5.82
C ALA A 156 6.99 1.40 -4.78
N VAL A 157 6.70 2.66 -5.14
CA VAL A 157 6.78 3.82 -4.24
C VAL A 157 5.82 3.69 -3.06
N GLY A 158 4.61 3.15 -3.27
CA GLY A 158 3.68 2.85 -2.18
C GLY A 158 4.07 1.60 -1.39
N LEU A 159 4.41 0.50 -2.08
CA LEU A 159 4.72 -0.78 -1.44
C LEU A 159 5.94 -0.72 -0.52
N GLY A 160 6.97 0.06 -0.86
CA GLY A 160 8.20 0.15 -0.07
C GLY A 160 7.94 0.54 1.39
N PRO A 161 7.41 1.74 1.66
CA PRO A 161 7.05 2.17 3.00
C PRO A 161 5.98 1.29 3.67
N GLY A 162 4.96 0.85 2.94
CA GLY A 162 3.90 -0.01 3.50
C GLY A 162 4.43 -1.35 4.02
N VAL A 163 5.25 -2.05 3.23
CA VAL A 163 5.90 -3.30 3.66
C VAL A 163 6.89 -3.05 4.79
N HIS A 164 7.65 -1.95 4.73
CA HIS A 164 8.56 -1.56 5.80
C HIS A 164 7.83 -1.39 7.14
N ASN A 165 6.69 -0.69 7.15
CA ASN A 165 5.86 -0.52 8.34
C ASN A 165 5.32 -1.85 8.86
N LEU A 166 4.80 -2.73 7.99
CA LEU A 166 4.34 -4.05 8.42
C LEU A 166 5.44 -4.87 9.11
N LEU A 167 6.65 -4.85 8.55
CA LEU A 167 7.81 -5.55 9.14
C LEU A 167 8.22 -4.91 10.47
N LEU A 168 8.23 -3.58 10.54
CA LEU A 168 8.51 -2.86 11.78
C LEU A 168 7.52 -3.28 12.88
N PHE A 169 6.22 -3.32 12.57
CA PHE A 169 5.19 -3.66 13.55
C PHE A 169 5.30 -5.12 13.99
N ALA A 170 5.61 -6.02 13.05
CA ALA A 170 5.78 -7.42 13.35
C ALA A 170 6.93 -7.68 14.33
N ILE A 171 7.98 -6.86 14.30
CA ILE A 171 9.19 -7.04 15.12
C ILE A 171 9.15 -6.20 16.40
N ALA A 172 8.58 -5.01 16.36
CA ALA A 172 8.64 -4.02 17.44
C ALA A 172 7.31 -3.82 18.20
N GLY A 173 6.21 -4.40 17.71
CA GLY A 173 4.89 -4.33 18.33
C GLY A 173 4.56 -5.50 19.24
#